data_AF-A0A8S3HFN8-F1
#
_entry.id   AF-A0A8S3HFN8-F1
#
_cell.length_a   1.000
_cell.length_b   1.000
_cell.length_c   1.000
_cell.angle_alpha   90.00
_cell.angle_beta   90.00
_cell.angle_gamma   90.00
#
_symmetry.space_group_name_H-M   'P 1'
#
loop_
_entity.id
_entity.type
_entity.pdbx_description
1 polymer ?
#
loop_
_entity_poly.entity_id
_entity_poly.type
_entity_poly.pdbx_seq_one_letter_code
_entity_poly.pdbx_strand_id
1 'polypeptide(L)'
;KYALHIYLVEHLTVEKLCDKIINKTGRFYRHDSVKLLSNARAQDGDLGLEFSDQKLKLICPIGQRPLKKPTRATTCQHLQCFDLANYIALNEKSNKWMCPVCNKPALFDDLQIDLYTESILNSIKNEKITEITINADLDWKPVMSIKTDDESIMTNLSEEHYFLQLKSLPINDLQLLLTYSGQSRTGKRHELVERCYSSIKSSKLIRDKLEELYNKRFGQGDLP
;
A
#
# COMPACT_ATOMS: atom_id res chain seq x y z
N LYS A 1 -15.33 -30.37 40.31
CA LYS A 1 -14.21 -31.32 40.46
C LYS A 1 -13.05 -30.79 39.63
N TYR A 2 -11.84 -30.80 40.17
CA TYR A 2 -10.62 -30.37 39.47
C TYR A 2 -9.62 -31.52 39.47
N ALA A 3 -8.72 -31.56 38.49
CA ALA A 3 -7.62 -32.52 38.38
C ALA A 3 -6.29 -31.76 38.19
N LEU A 4 -5.21 -32.29 38.78
CA LEU A 4 -3.85 -31.74 38.66
C LEU A 4 -2.97 -32.78 37.96
N HIS A 5 -2.23 -32.32 36.95
CA HIS A 5 -1.23 -33.12 36.24
C HIS A 5 0.09 -32.35 36.21
N ILE A 6 1.22 -33.05 36.38
CA ILE A 6 2.57 -32.49 36.29
C ILE A 6 3.29 -33.25 35.19
N TYR A 7 3.86 -32.50 34.23
CA TYR A 7 4.58 -33.06 33.09
C TYR A 7 6.00 -32.48 33.03
N LEU A 8 6.95 -33.30 32.61
CA LEU A 8 8.24 -32.81 32.12
C LEU A 8 8.06 -32.39 30.65
N VAL A 9 8.47 -31.17 30.31
CA VAL A 9 8.30 -30.59 28.97
C VAL A 9 9.60 -30.01 28.43
N GLU A 10 9.76 -29.99 27.11
CA GLU A 10 10.85 -29.27 26.43
C GLU A 10 10.39 -27.86 26.06
N HIS A 11 11.22 -26.86 26.35
CA HIS A 11 11.01 -25.49 25.87
C HIS A 11 11.39 -25.38 24.39
N LEU A 12 10.42 -25.08 23.53
CA LEU A 12 10.64 -24.84 22.11
C LEU A 12 10.83 -23.34 21.86
N THR A 13 11.91 -22.99 21.16
CA THR A 13 12.17 -21.59 20.80
C THR A 13 11.35 -21.16 19.59
N VAL A 14 11.24 -19.84 19.41
CA VAL A 14 10.60 -19.22 18.24
C VAL A 14 11.20 -19.75 16.94
N GLU A 15 12.52 -19.88 16.87
CA GLU A 15 13.24 -20.37 15.68
C GLU A 15 12.84 -21.81 15.36
N LYS A 16 12.89 -22.71 16.36
CA LYS A 16 12.48 -24.12 16.18
C LYS A 16 11.04 -24.24 15.67
N LEU A 17 10.13 -23.41 16.19
CA LEU A 17 8.74 -23.38 15.75
C LEU A 17 8.58 -22.79 14.35
N CYS A 18 9.34 -21.75 14.01
CA CYS A 18 9.38 -21.22 12.65
C CYS A 18 9.84 -22.27 11.66
N ASP A 19 10.93 -23.00 11.96
CA ASP A 19 11.46 -24.06 11.10
C ASP A 19 10.44 -25.16 10.84
N LYS A 20 9.62 -25.53 11.83
CA LYS A 20 8.52 -26.48 11.64
C LYS A 20 7.51 -25.99 10.59
N ILE A 21 7.11 -24.73 10.64
CA ILE A 21 6.18 -24.15 9.64
C ILE A 21 6.87 -23.98 8.27
N ILE A 22 8.14 -23.57 8.27
CA ILE A 22 8.94 -23.43 7.05
C ILE A 22 9.11 -24.78 6.36
N ASN A 23 9.20 -25.89 7.07
CA ASN A 23 9.39 -27.23 6.48
C ASN A 23 8.08 -28.02 6.26
N LYS A 24 6.94 -27.46 6.66
CA LYS A 24 5.61 -28.07 6.47
C LYS A 24 5.22 -28.17 4.99
N THR A 25 4.52 -29.25 4.62
CA THR A 25 4.10 -29.56 3.24
C THR A 25 2.88 -28.78 2.74
N GLY A 26 2.19 -28.03 3.60
CA GLY A 26 1.07 -27.15 3.23
C GLY A 26 1.51 -25.71 2.94
N ARG A 27 1.09 -25.17 1.79
CA ARG A 27 1.41 -23.83 1.31
C ARG A 27 0.18 -23.15 0.74
N PHE A 28 0.18 -21.83 0.81
CA PHE A 28 -0.78 -21.01 0.11
C PHE A 28 -0.16 -20.50 -1.20
N TYR A 29 -0.86 -20.72 -2.32
CA TYR A 29 -0.36 -20.42 -3.66
C TYR A 29 -1.12 -19.27 -4.32
N ARG A 30 -0.58 -18.76 -5.43
CA ARG A 30 -1.24 -17.73 -6.26
C ARG A 30 -2.67 -18.11 -6.63
N HIS A 31 -2.95 -19.36 -7.00
CA HIS A 31 -4.30 -19.78 -7.38
C HIS A 31 -5.29 -19.77 -6.21
N ASP A 32 -4.82 -19.87 -4.95
CA ASP A 32 -5.68 -19.74 -3.78
C ASP A 32 -6.14 -18.29 -3.56
N SER A 33 -5.32 -17.31 -3.96
CA SER A 33 -5.68 -15.88 -3.92
C SER A 33 -6.90 -15.56 -4.79
N VAL A 34 -7.14 -16.30 -5.88
CA VAL A 34 -8.31 -16.12 -6.74
C VAL A 34 -9.59 -16.31 -5.95
N LYS A 35 -9.66 -17.34 -5.10
CA LYS A 35 -10.84 -17.63 -4.26
C LYS A 35 -11.12 -16.51 -3.26
N LEU A 36 -10.06 -15.88 -2.75
CA LEU A 36 -10.20 -14.77 -1.82
C LEU A 36 -10.69 -13.51 -2.52
N LEU A 37 -10.20 -13.23 -3.73
CA LEU A 37 -10.68 -12.12 -4.55
C LEU A 37 -12.11 -12.33 -5.04
N SER A 38 -12.49 -13.55 -5.43
CA SER A 38 -13.87 -13.83 -5.85
C SER A 38 -14.87 -13.67 -4.71
N ASN A 39 -14.49 -14.04 -3.48
CA ASN A 39 -15.32 -13.83 -2.30
C ASN A 39 -15.49 -12.35 -1.98
N ALA A 40 -14.44 -11.54 -2.15
CA ALA A 40 -14.52 -10.08 -2.03
C ALA A 40 -15.44 -9.49 -3.13
N ARG A 41 -15.31 -9.96 -4.37
CA ARG A 41 -16.19 -9.56 -5.49
C ARG A 41 -17.65 -9.86 -5.26
N ALA A 42 -17.97 -11.05 -4.74
CA ALA A 42 -19.35 -11.43 -4.47
C ALA A 42 -20.01 -10.50 -3.45
N GLN A 43 -19.22 -9.93 -2.53
CA GLN A 43 -19.69 -8.93 -1.56
C GLN A 43 -19.87 -7.55 -2.22
N ASP A 44 -18.97 -7.13 -3.11
CA ASP A 44 -19.04 -5.83 -3.81
C ASP A 44 -20.08 -5.80 -4.94
N GLY A 45 -20.27 -6.92 -5.65
CA GLY A 45 -21.19 -7.06 -6.77
C GLY A 45 -22.66 -7.04 -6.35
N ASP A 46 -22.97 -7.50 -5.13
CA ASP A 46 -24.30 -7.33 -4.52
C ASP A 46 -24.61 -5.84 -4.24
N LEU A 47 -23.56 -5.03 -4.11
CA LEU A 47 -23.63 -3.58 -3.89
C LEU A 47 -23.53 -2.75 -5.19
N GLY A 48 -23.41 -3.41 -6.36
CA GLY A 48 -23.31 -2.74 -7.67
C GLY A 48 -22.03 -1.93 -7.87
N LEU A 49 -20.96 -2.22 -7.12
CA LEU A 49 -19.68 -1.52 -7.22
C LEU A 49 -18.76 -2.21 -8.25
N GLU A 50 -18.09 -1.42 -9.09
CA GLU A 50 -17.02 -1.93 -9.97
C GLU A 50 -15.87 -2.49 -9.13
N PHE A 51 -15.32 -3.63 -9.54
CA PHE A 51 -14.23 -4.28 -8.80
C PHE A 51 -12.98 -3.40 -8.82
N SER A 52 -12.57 -2.92 -7.64
CA SER A 52 -11.37 -2.12 -7.48
C SER A 52 -10.16 -2.97 -7.09
N ASP A 53 -9.00 -2.56 -7.59
CA ASP A 53 -7.71 -3.16 -7.22
C ASP A 53 -7.53 -3.18 -5.70
N GLN A 54 -7.14 -4.34 -5.15
CA GLN A 54 -6.97 -4.53 -3.72
C GLN A 54 -5.61 -4.03 -3.26
N LYS A 55 -5.59 -3.12 -2.27
CA LYS A 55 -4.35 -2.65 -1.65
C LYS A 55 -3.85 -3.66 -0.61
N LEU A 56 -2.56 -4.01 -0.69
CA LEU A 56 -1.90 -4.95 0.22
C LEU A 56 -0.62 -4.32 0.78
N LYS A 57 -0.47 -4.33 2.11
CA LYS A 57 0.74 -3.85 2.76
C LYS A 57 1.77 -4.97 2.85
N LEU A 58 3.01 -4.65 2.51
CA LEU A 58 4.16 -5.55 2.65
C LEU A 58 4.85 -5.40 4.01
N ILE A 59 4.17 -4.75 4.96
CA ILE A 59 4.58 -4.54 6.34
C ILE A 59 3.77 -5.48 7.24
N CYS A 60 4.46 -6.15 8.18
CA CYS A 60 3.84 -7.00 9.18
C CYS A 60 2.97 -6.17 10.14
N PRO A 61 1.68 -6.50 10.34
CA PRO A 61 0.81 -5.78 11.27
C PRO A 61 1.26 -5.89 12.72
N ILE A 62 2.00 -6.94 13.09
CA ILE A 62 2.51 -7.15 14.45
C ILE A 62 3.82 -6.40 14.67
N GLY A 63 4.80 -6.66 13.82
CA GLY A 63 6.17 -6.15 13.99
C GLY A 63 6.40 -4.74 13.46
N GLN A 64 5.45 -4.20 12.68
CA GLN A 64 5.56 -2.90 11.99
C GLN A 64 6.86 -2.77 11.17
N ARG A 65 7.30 -3.89 10.58
CA ARG A 65 8.51 -4.05 9.77
C ARG A 65 8.18 -4.84 8.50
N PRO A 66 8.99 -4.74 7.43
CA PRO A 66 8.78 -5.53 6.23
C PRO A 66 8.62 -7.02 6.54
N LEU A 67 7.66 -7.66 5.86
CA LEU A 67 7.46 -9.10 5.94
C LEU A 67 8.76 -9.81 5.51
N LYS A 68 9.24 -10.76 6.31
CA LYS A 68 10.35 -11.63 5.92
C LYS A 68 9.84 -12.99 5.46
N LYS A 69 8.93 -13.57 6.25
CA LYS A 69 8.29 -14.85 5.92
C LYS A 69 6.77 -14.69 5.98
N PRO A 70 6.13 -14.32 4.86
CA PRO A 70 4.69 -14.05 4.84
C PRO A 70 3.92 -15.32 5.15
N THR A 71 3.07 -15.23 6.19
CA THR A 71 2.35 -16.35 6.77
C THR A 71 0.90 -15.95 6.99
N ARG A 72 0.03 -16.96 6.93
CA ARG A 72 -1.40 -16.88 7.21
C ARG A 72 -1.88 -18.21 7.77
N ALA A 73 -3.10 -18.24 8.30
CA ALA A 73 -3.79 -19.49 8.59
C ALA A 73 -4.60 -19.97 7.37
N THR A 74 -4.87 -21.26 7.29
CA THR A 74 -5.81 -21.88 6.34
C THR A 74 -7.23 -21.33 6.47
N THR A 75 -7.61 -20.88 7.66
CA THR A 75 -8.92 -20.29 7.99
C THR A 75 -9.08 -18.83 7.54
N CYS A 76 -8.00 -18.16 7.13
CA CYS A 76 -8.01 -16.75 6.74
C CYS A 76 -8.74 -16.54 5.41
N GLN A 77 -9.64 -15.56 5.37
CA GLN A 77 -10.39 -15.14 4.16
C GLN A 77 -9.96 -13.74 3.66
N HIS A 78 -8.69 -13.38 3.83
CA HIS A 78 -8.11 -12.09 3.41
C HIS A 78 -6.77 -12.30 2.69
N LEU A 79 -6.31 -11.32 1.93
CA LEU A 79 -4.99 -11.37 1.28
C LEU A 79 -3.84 -10.96 2.20
N GLN A 80 -4.08 -10.07 3.17
CA GLN A 80 -3.03 -9.52 4.04
C GLN A 80 -2.33 -10.62 4.86
N CYS A 81 -1.01 -10.73 4.69
CA CYS A 81 -0.17 -11.64 5.47
C CYS A 81 0.36 -10.97 6.74
N PHE A 82 0.83 -11.80 7.66
CA PHE A 82 1.65 -11.41 8.80
C PHE A 82 2.98 -12.18 8.77
N ASP A 83 3.99 -11.68 9.48
CA ASP A 83 5.31 -12.31 9.51
C ASP A 83 5.36 -13.46 10.53
N LEU A 84 5.91 -14.61 10.10
CA LEU A 84 5.96 -15.84 10.89
C LEU A 84 6.61 -15.64 12.26
N ALA A 85 7.83 -15.11 12.28
CA ALA A 85 8.62 -15.00 13.52
C ALA A 85 7.94 -14.04 14.50
N ASN A 86 7.43 -12.91 14.01
CA ASN A 86 6.65 -11.99 14.84
C ASN A 86 5.37 -12.64 15.40
N TYR A 87 4.69 -13.49 14.62
CA TYR A 87 3.48 -14.18 15.06
C TYR A 87 3.76 -15.23 16.14
N ILE A 88 4.80 -16.05 15.96
CA ILE A 88 5.19 -17.05 16.96
C ILE A 88 5.63 -16.35 18.25
N ALA A 89 6.46 -15.31 18.17
CA ALA A 89 6.88 -14.53 19.34
C ALA A 89 5.72 -13.83 20.07
N LEU A 90 4.69 -13.40 19.35
CA LEU A 90 3.47 -12.84 19.96
C LEU A 90 2.72 -13.91 20.77
N ASN A 91 2.63 -15.13 20.25
CA ASN A 91 1.90 -16.22 20.88
C ASN A 91 2.67 -16.91 21.99
N GLU A 92 4.00 -16.88 21.97
CA GLU A 92 4.84 -17.27 23.13
C GLU A 92 4.47 -16.45 24.37
N LYS A 93 4.16 -15.16 24.21
CA LYS A 93 3.80 -14.26 25.32
C LYS A 93 2.33 -14.31 25.71
N SER A 94 1.43 -14.43 24.74
CA SER A 94 -0.01 -14.21 24.94
C SER A 94 -0.86 -15.47 24.84
N ASN A 95 -0.35 -16.53 24.21
CA ASN A 95 -1.03 -17.80 23.95
C ASN A 95 -2.47 -17.66 23.39
N LYS A 96 -2.73 -16.63 22.58
CA LYS A 96 -4.07 -16.35 22.05
C LYS A 96 -4.40 -17.14 20.78
N TRP A 97 -3.41 -17.35 19.91
CA TRP A 97 -3.54 -18.03 18.61
C TRP A 97 -4.67 -17.47 17.73
N MET A 98 -4.75 -16.14 17.67
CA MET A 98 -5.71 -15.40 16.85
C MET A 98 -4.99 -14.66 15.73
N CYS A 99 -5.59 -14.64 14.53
CA CYS A 99 -5.03 -13.92 13.39
C CYS A 99 -5.00 -12.41 13.66
N PRO A 100 -3.86 -11.71 13.52
CA PRO A 100 -3.74 -10.28 13.78
C PRO A 100 -4.47 -9.40 12.74
N VAL A 101 -4.93 -9.98 11.64
CA VAL A 101 -5.62 -9.26 10.56
C VAL A 101 -7.14 -9.35 10.71
N CYS A 102 -7.68 -10.57 10.83
CA CYS A 102 -9.13 -10.81 10.84
C CYS A 102 -9.69 -11.30 12.18
N ASN A 103 -8.84 -11.46 13.20
CA ASN A 103 -9.24 -11.92 14.53
C ASN A 103 -10.02 -13.25 14.52
N LYS A 104 -9.74 -14.14 13.56
CA LYS A 104 -10.22 -15.54 13.54
C LYS A 104 -9.15 -16.48 14.12
N PRO A 105 -9.52 -17.69 14.58
CA PRO A 105 -8.55 -18.68 15.04
C PRO A 105 -7.47 -18.98 13.99
N ALA A 106 -6.21 -18.95 14.42
CA ALA A 106 -5.02 -19.19 13.62
C ALA A 106 -4.05 -20.07 14.42
N LEU A 107 -4.46 -21.31 14.67
CA LEU A 107 -3.67 -22.26 15.45
C LEU A 107 -2.35 -22.57 14.74
N PHE A 108 -1.36 -23.03 15.51
CA PHE A 108 -0.03 -23.38 14.96
C PHE A 108 -0.13 -24.33 13.76
N ASP A 109 -0.97 -25.37 13.87
CA ASP A 109 -1.15 -26.36 12.81
C ASP A 109 -1.96 -25.87 11.61
N ASP A 110 -2.59 -24.70 11.70
CA ASP A 110 -3.29 -24.06 10.58
C ASP A 110 -2.37 -23.08 9.81
N LEU A 111 -1.19 -22.77 10.35
CA LEU A 111 -0.26 -21.85 9.72
C LEU A 111 0.32 -22.45 8.43
N GLN A 112 0.46 -21.59 7.43
CA GLN A 112 1.04 -21.89 6.13
C GLN A 112 1.76 -20.65 5.56
N ILE A 113 2.82 -20.90 4.80
CA ILE A 113 3.56 -19.84 4.09
C ILE A 113 2.79 -19.44 2.84
N ASP A 114 2.65 -18.14 2.63
CA ASP A 114 2.05 -17.54 1.46
C ASP A 114 3.10 -17.33 0.36
N LEU A 115 3.17 -18.28 -0.56
CA LEU A 115 4.16 -18.29 -1.64
C LEU A 115 3.91 -17.19 -2.68
N TYR A 116 2.66 -16.73 -2.81
CA TYR A 116 2.34 -15.62 -3.69
C TYR A 116 2.97 -14.33 -3.17
N THR A 117 2.70 -13.99 -1.91
CA THR A 117 3.30 -12.81 -1.25
C THR A 117 4.82 -12.94 -1.14
N GLU A 118 5.33 -14.15 -0.88
CA GLU A 118 6.79 -14.40 -0.86
C GLU A 118 7.44 -14.14 -2.23
N SER A 119 6.79 -14.54 -3.32
CA SER A 119 7.28 -14.26 -4.67
C SER A 119 7.37 -12.75 -4.95
N ILE A 120 6.38 -11.97 -4.52
CA ILE A 120 6.36 -10.51 -4.63
C ILE A 120 7.52 -9.91 -3.84
N LEU A 121 7.67 -10.29 -2.57
CA LEU A 121 8.78 -9.82 -1.72
C LEU A 121 10.15 -10.13 -2.34
N ASN A 122 10.29 -11.28 -2.99
CA ASN A 122 11.52 -11.66 -3.68
C ASN A 122 11.80 -10.79 -4.91
N SER A 123 10.77 -10.37 -5.65
CA SER A 123 10.90 -9.49 -6.82
C SER A 123 11.34 -8.07 -6.46
N ILE A 124 11.04 -7.59 -5.25
CA ILE A 124 11.29 -6.21 -4.81
C ILE A 124 12.41 -6.07 -3.76
N LYS A 125 13.25 -7.10 -3.56
CA LYS A 125 14.23 -7.16 -2.45
C LYS A 125 15.10 -5.92 -2.28
N ASN A 126 15.39 -5.22 -3.38
CA ASN A 126 16.27 -4.04 -3.39
C ASN A 126 15.50 -2.71 -3.49
N GLU A 127 14.18 -2.75 -3.37
CA GLU A 127 13.29 -1.60 -3.51
C GLU A 127 12.60 -1.26 -2.18
N LYS A 128 12.35 0.02 -1.93
CA LYS A 128 11.64 0.49 -0.73
C LYS A 128 10.13 0.49 -0.93
N ILE A 129 9.56 -0.62 -1.41
CA ILE A 129 8.11 -0.77 -1.59
C ILE A 129 7.49 -1.30 -0.30
N THR A 130 6.48 -0.58 0.21
CA THR A 130 5.78 -0.95 1.45
C THR A 130 4.31 -1.32 1.25
N GLU A 131 3.77 -1.04 0.07
CA GLU A 131 2.39 -1.30 -0.30
C GLU A 131 2.28 -1.56 -1.80
N ILE A 132 1.37 -2.44 -2.20
CA ILE A 132 1.09 -2.80 -3.59
C ILE A 132 -0.42 -2.80 -3.85
N THR A 133 -0.83 -2.63 -5.09
CA THR A 133 -2.18 -2.96 -5.56
C THR A 133 -2.15 -4.30 -6.28
N ILE A 134 -3.21 -5.09 -6.12
CA ILE A 134 -3.42 -6.37 -6.78
C ILE A 134 -4.71 -6.29 -7.58
N ASN A 135 -4.62 -6.53 -8.88
CA ASN A 135 -5.76 -6.48 -9.78
C ASN A 135 -6.55 -7.80 -9.78
N ALA A 136 -7.55 -7.83 -10.67
CA ALA A 136 -8.42 -8.97 -10.88
C ALA A 136 -7.71 -10.28 -11.28
N ASP A 137 -6.60 -10.15 -11.99
CA ASP A 137 -5.84 -11.23 -12.59
C ASP A 137 -4.67 -11.69 -11.70
N LEU A 138 -4.56 -11.13 -10.49
CA LEU A 138 -3.44 -11.31 -9.55
C LEU A 138 -2.10 -10.79 -10.07
N ASP A 139 -2.15 -9.78 -10.93
CA ASP A 139 -1.00 -8.93 -11.21
C ASP A 139 -0.93 -7.85 -10.15
N TRP A 140 0.29 -7.43 -9.84
CA TRP A 140 0.52 -6.44 -8.81
C TRP A 140 1.36 -5.27 -9.33
N LYS A 141 1.13 -4.10 -8.73
CA LYS A 141 1.91 -2.89 -8.99
C LYS A 141 2.28 -2.24 -7.66
N PRO A 142 3.47 -1.62 -7.55
CA PRO A 142 3.81 -0.85 -6.36
C PRO A 142 2.83 0.31 -6.18
N VAL A 143 2.32 0.46 -4.96
CA VAL A 143 1.70 1.73 -4.58
C VAL A 143 2.85 2.68 -4.31
N MET A 144 3.00 3.66 -5.19
CA MET A 144 3.90 4.77 -4.97
C MET A 144 3.37 5.54 -3.76
N SER A 145 3.92 5.22 -2.58
CA SER A 145 3.69 6.04 -1.41
C SER A 145 4.39 7.36 -1.67
N ILE A 146 3.61 8.40 -1.95
CA ILE A 146 4.07 9.78 -1.82
C ILE A 146 4.33 10.00 -0.33
N LYS A 147 5.48 9.52 0.15
CA LYS A 147 6.03 9.86 1.46
C LYS A 147 6.94 11.05 1.23
N THR A 148 6.63 12.10 1.95
CA THR A 148 7.07 13.50 1.77
C THR A 148 8.55 13.78 2.06
N ASP A 149 9.45 12.79 2.11
CA ASP A 149 10.77 13.00 2.73
C ASP A 149 11.98 12.63 1.86
N ASP A 150 11.85 12.41 0.54
CA ASP A 150 13.00 12.27 -0.38
C ASP A 150 12.80 13.14 -1.65
N GLU A 151 13.26 14.40 -1.58
CA GLU A 151 13.02 15.50 -2.56
C GLU A 151 13.71 15.35 -3.94
N SER A 152 14.57 14.36 -4.18
CA SER A 152 15.41 14.35 -5.40
C SER A 152 14.81 13.61 -6.61
N ILE A 153 13.76 12.79 -6.43
CA ILE A 153 13.15 11.99 -7.52
C ILE A 153 11.76 12.54 -7.93
N MET A 154 11.10 13.29 -7.03
CA MET A 154 9.81 13.97 -7.27
C MET A 154 9.88 15.15 -8.24
N THR A 155 11.06 15.71 -8.49
CA THR A 155 11.22 16.89 -9.34
C THR A 155 10.83 16.60 -10.79
N ASN A 156 11.30 15.51 -11.40
CA ASN A 156 11.13 15.35 -12.85
C ASN A 156 9.71 14.92 -13.28
N LEU A 157 8.99 14.12 -12.48
CA LEU A 157 7.62 13.66 -12.81
C LEU A 157 6.54 14.68 -12.42
N SER A 158 6.78 15.52 -11.41
CA SER A 158 5.87 16.62 -11.04
C SER A 158 6.05 17.86 -11.92
N GLU A 159 7.27 18.09 -12.43
CA GLU A 159 7.59 19.23 -13.28
C GLU A 159 6.85 19.22 -14.61
N GLU A 160 6.82 18.09 -15.34
CA GLU A 160 6.05 17.98 -16.58
C GLU A 160 4.55 18.13 -16.33
N HIS A 161 4.04 17.57 -15.24
CA HIS A 161 2.61 17.66 -14.88
C HIS A 161 2.19 19.11 -14.60
N TYR A 162 2.93 19.84 -13.77
CA TYR A 162 2.65 21.26 -13.49
C TYR A 162 2.81 22.12 -14.74
N PHE A 163 3.78 21.82 -15.59
CA PHE A 163 3.96 22.55 -16.84
C PHE A 163 2.80 22.34 -17.82
N LEU A 164 2.26 21.12 -17.90
CA LEU A 164 1.06 20.81 -18.70
C LEU A 164 -0.18 21.52 -18.16
N GLN A 165 -0.41 21.53 -16.85
CA GLN A 165 -1.51 22.28 -16.22
C GLN A 165 -1.41 23.79 -16.47
N LEU A 166 -0.22 24.39 -16.34
CA LEU A 166 -0.02 25.80 -16.66
C LEU A 166 -0.29 26.11 -18.13
N LYS A 167 0.06 25.20 -19.03
CA LYS A 167 -0.20 25.34 -20.47
C LYS A 167 -1.66 25.20 -20.85
N SER A 168 -2.48 24.52 -20.07
CA SER A 168 -3.92 24.40 -20.31
C SER A 168 -4.75 25.49 -19.62
N LEU A 169 -4.19 26.22 -18.66
CA LEU A 169 -4.87 27.35 -18.02
C LEU A 169 -4.97 28.61 -18.91
N PRO A 170 -6.09 29.36 -18.84
CA PRO A 170 -6.23 30.64 -19.54
C PRO A 170 -5.33 31.72 -18.92
N ILE A 171 -5.04 32.76 -19.70
CA ILE A 171 -4.13 33.87 -19.30
C ILE A 171 -4.58 34.51 -17.97
N ASN A 172 -5.90 34.66 -17.75
CA ASN A 172 -6.44 35.27 -16.54
C ASN A 172 -6.07 34.49 -15.27
N ASP A 173 -6.00 33.16 -15.35
CA ASP A 173 -5.64 32.33 -14.21
C ASP A 173 -4.14 32.31 -13.97
N LEU A 174 -3.34 32.34 -15.04
CA LEU A 174 -1.88 32.53 -14.93
C LEU A 174 -1.57 33.87 -14.25
N GLN A 175 -2.28 34.94 -14.61
CA GLN A 175 -2.14 36.25 -13.98
C GLN A 175 -2.63 36.26 -12.52
N LEU A 176 -3.67 35.50 -12.19
CA LEU A 176 -4.15 35.34 -10.82
C LEU A 176 -3.12 34.59 -9.96
N LEU A 177 -2.51 33.54 -10.50
CA LEU A 177 -1.44 32.80 -9.83
C LEU A 177 -0.20 33.68 -9.60
N LEU A 178 0.17 34.52 -10.57
CA LEU A 178 1.26 35.51 -10.42
C LEU A 178 0.92 36.60 -9.39
N THR A 179 -0.36 36.98 -9.27
CA THR A 179 -0.82 37.88 -8.22
C THR A 179 -0.62 37.24 -6.84
N TYR A 180 -0.94 35.96 -6.71
CA TYR A 180 -0.75 35.18 -5.49
C TYR A 180 0.73 35.00 -5.14
N SER A 181 1.61 34.90 -6.14
CA SER A 181 3.06 34.80 -5.94
C SER A 181 3.79 36.14 -5.77
N GLY A 182 3.09 37.28 -5.91
CA GLY A 182 3.69 38.60 -5.84
C GLY A 182 4.54 38.98 -7.06
N GLN A 183 4.35 38.30 -8.19
CA GLN A 183 5.11 38.54 -9.42
C GLN A 183 4.35 39.43 -10.43
N SER A 184 5.09 39.99 -11.40
CA SER A 184 4.52 40.78 -12.48
C SER A 184 3.49 39.98 -13.29
N ARG A 185 2.38 40.63 -13.68
CA ARG A 185 1.23 40.02 -14.39
C ARG A 185 1.21 40.33 -15.89
N THR A 186 2.14 41.13 -16.38
CA THR A 186 2.21 41.56 -17.79
C THR A 186 3.20 40.69 -18.57
N GLY A 187 2.95 40.46 -19.85
CA GLY A 187 3.84 39.70 -20.73
C GLY A 187 3.09 38.76 -21.68
N LYS A 188 3.84 38.13 -22.57
CA LYS A 188 3.31 37.10 -23.50
C LYS A 188 2.99 35.81 -22.74
N ARG A 189 2.09 34.96 -23.28
CA ARG A 189 1.66 33.72 -22.61
C ARG A 189 2.80 32.85 -22.10
N HIS A 190 3.82 32.60 -22.92
CA HIS A 190 4.97 31.78 -22.53
C HIS A 190 5.75 32.41 -21.36
N GLU A 191 5.93 33.74 -21.35
CA GLU A 191 6.60 34.47 -20.26
C GLU A 191 5.81 34.41 -18.95
N LEU A 192 4.47 34.34 -19.03
CA LEU A 192 3.62 34.15 -17.85
C LEU A 192 3.75 32.71 -17.31
N VAL A 193 3.72 31.71 -18.19
CA VAL A 193 3.88 30.29 -17.83
C VAL A 193 5.23 30.04 -17.15
N GLU A 194 6.34 30.55 -17.71
CA GLU A 194 7.68 30.38 -17.14
C GLU A 194 7.82 30.98 -15.73
N ARG A 195 7.22 32.15 -15.50
CA ARG A 195 7.19 32.80 -14.18
C ARG A 195 6.34 32.04 -13.17
N CYS A 196 5.15 31.58 -13.57
CA CYS A 196 4.32 30.71 -12.76
C CYS A 196 5.08 29.44 -12.37
N TYR A 197 5.73 28.81 -13.36
CA TYR A 197 6.49 27.59 -13.18
C TYR A 197 7.64 27.76 -12.20
N SER A 198 8.42 28.85 -12.35
CA SER A 198 9.50 29.20 -11.40
C SER A 198 8.97 29.39 -9.98
N SER A 199 7.79 30.01 -9.82
CA SER A 199 7.14 30.22 -8.52
C SER A 199 6.68 28.91 -7.88
N ILE A 200 6.14 27.99 -8.68
CA ILE A 200 5.68 26.66 -8.26
C ILE A 200 6.82 25.79 -7.75
N LYS A 201 8.00 25.86 -8.38
CA LYS A 201 9.19 25.15 -7.89
C LYS A 201 9.58 25.60 -6.48
N SER A 202 9.46 26.89 -6.20
CA SER A 202 9.88 27.48 -4.92
C SER A 202 8.87 27.39 -3.77
N SER A 203 7.58 27.17 -4.04
CA SER A 203 6.55 27.30 -3.01
C SER A 203 5.40 26.30 -3.16
N LYS A 204 5.19 25.51 -2.11
CA LYS A 204 4.05 24.57 -2.00
C LYS A 204 2.70 25.29 -2.02
N LEU A 205 2.60 26.48 -1.40
CA LEU A 205 1.35 27.25 -1.39
C LEU A 205 0.90 27.66 -2.80
N ILE A 206 1.86 27.94 -3.68
CA ILE A 206 1.59 28.32 -5.07
C ILE A 206 1.18 27.09 -5.88
N ARG A 207 1.74 25.91 -5.59
CA ARG A 207 1.29 24.62 -6.14
C ARG A 207 -0.15 24.31 -5.75
N ASP A 208 -0.49 24.45 -4.48
CA ASP A 208 -1.85 24.21 -4.00
C ASP A 208 -2.85 25.17 -4.66
N LYS A 209 -2.44 26.42 -4.92
CA LYS A 209 -3.25 27.41 -5.64
C LYS A 209 -3.43 27.08 -7.13
N LEU A 210 -2.40 26.53 -7.78
CA LEU A 210 -2.50 26.04 -9.16
C LEU A 210 -3.55 24.93 -9.26
N GLU A 211 -3.47 23.94 -8.35
CA GLU A 211 -4.42 22.82 -8.30
C GLU A 211 -5.87 23.30 -8.07
N GLU A 212 -6.08 24.28 -7.19
CA GLU A 212 -7.40 24.87 -6.97
C GLU A 212 -7.97 25.50 -8.27
N LEU A 213 -7.17 26.28 -8.99
CA LEU A 213 -7.60 26.94 -10.23
C LEU A 213 -7.86 25.93 -11.35
N TYR A 214 -7.01 24.91 -11.45
CA TYR A 214 -7.14 23.83 -12.42
C TYR A 214 -8.40 23.00 -12.16
N ASN A 215 -8.59 22.51 -10.93
CA ASN A 215 -9.76 21.70 -10.55
C ASN A 215 -11.06 22.49 -10.59
N LYS A 216 -11.04 23.80 -10.32
CA LYS A 216 -12.24 24.65 -10.50
C LYS A 216 -12.70 24.72 -11.96
N ARG A 217 -11.80 24.55 -12.93
CA ARG A 217 -12.13 24.59 -14.36
C ARG A 217 -12.39 23.22 -14.97
N PHE A 218 -11.65 22.21 -14.53
CA PHE A 218 -11.64 20.90 -15.18
C PHE A 218 -12.13 19.76 -14.26
N GLY A 219 -12.46 20.05 -12.99
CA GLY A 219 -12.83 19.07 -11.97
C GLY A 219 -14.33 18.85 -11.75
N GLN A 220 -15.21 19.61 -12.41
CA GLN A 220 -16.62 19.22 -12.58
C GLN A 220 -16.74 18.59 -13.96
N GLY A 221 -17.19 17.33 -13.99
CA GLY A 221 -17.09 16.41 -15.12
C GLY A 221 -17.43 17.04 -16.47
N ASP A 222 -16.43 17.04 -17.33
CA ASP A 222 -16.49 16.64 -18.73
C ASP A 222 -15.03 16.53 -19.20
N LEU A 223 -14.48 15.31 -19.14
CA LEU A 223 -13.26 14.98 -19.87
C LEU A 223 -13.68 14.80 -21.35
N PRO A 224 -13.04 15.50 -22.30
CA PRO A 224 -13.11 15.10 -23.71
C PRO A 224 -12.44 13.74 -23.95
#